data_AF-A0A6A3HVY2-F1
#
_entry.id   AF-A0A6A3HVY2-F1
#
_cell.length_a   1.000
_cell.length_b   1.000
_cell.length_c   1.000
_cell.angle_alpha   90.00
_cell.angle_beta   90.00
_cell.angle_gamma   90.00
#
_symmetry.space_group_name_H-M   'P 1'
#
loop_
_entity.id
_entity.type
_entity.pdbx_description
1 polymer ?
#
loop_
_entity_poly.entity_id
_entity_poly.type
_entity_poly.pdbx_seq_one_letter_code
_entity_poly.pdbx_strand_id
1 'polypeptide(L)' 'MTQHELAAWAKVAYKLKRVPAQTTVSDILKRARVIMSDDYGDGRRRKPLRVTSLALESELWAWIQKLVVSRHMPLS' A
#
# COMPACT_ATOMS: atom_id res chain seq x y z
N MET A 1 11.96 -2.27 10.16
CA MET A 1 10.98 -1.17 10.10
C MET A 1 9.82 -1.48 11.04
N THR A 2 9.69 -0.71 12.11
CA THR A 2 8.62 -0.83 13.12
C THR A 2 7.31 -0.21 12.60
N GLN A 3 6.18 -0.44 13.28
CA GLN A 3 4.90 0.19 12.89
C GLN A 3 4.96 1.73 12.96
N HIS A 4 5.74 2.27 13.89
CA HIS A 4 5.92 3.71 14.04
C HIS A 4 6.73 4.30 12.88
N GLU A 5 7.81 3.62 12.49
CA GLU A 5 8.61 3.97 11.31
C GLU A 5 7.77 3.86 10.02
N LEU A 6 6.91 2.85 9.93
CA LEU A 6 5.99 2.67 8.80
C LEU A 6 4.94 3.77 8.69
N ALA A 7 4.38 4.21 9.81
CA ALA A 7 3.46 5.34 9.84
C ALA A 7 4.15 6.65 9.43
N ALA A 8 5.37 6.88 9.93
CA ALA A 8 6.16 8.07 9.59
C ALA A 8 6.55 8.09 8.10
N TRP A 9 7.03 6.97 7.58
CA TRP A 9 7.34 6.82 6.16
C TRP A 9 6.10 7.03 5.29
N ALA A 10 4.96 6.42 5.62
CA ALA A 10 3.73 6.54 4.85
C ALA A 10 3.23 7.98 4.78
N LYS A 11 3.38 8.75 5.87
CA LYS A 11 3.05 10.19 5.86
C LYS A 11 3.87 10.95 4.82
N VAL A 12 5.18 10.71 4.79
CA VAL A 12 6.11 11.41 3.89
C VAL A 12 5.90 10.96 2.44
N ALA A 13 5.89 9.65 2.19
CA ALA A 13 5.76 9.07 0.86
C ALA A 13 4.46 9.51 0.16
N TYR A 14 3.38 9.65 0.92
CA TYR A 14 2.05 9.93 0.38
C TYR A 14 1.49 11.31 0.74
N LYS A 15 2.35 12.20 1.26
CA LYS A 15 2.00 13.59 1.60
C LYS A 15 0.74 13.71 2.48
N LEU A 16 0.58 12.79 3.43
CA LEU A 16 -0.60 12.76 4.31
C LEU A 16 -0.57 13.93 5.28
N LYS A 17 -1.73 14.53 5.55
CA LYS A 17 -1.88 15.64 6.52
C LYS A 17 -1.42 15.24 7.92
N ARG A 18 -1.62 13.98 8.31
CA ARG A 18 -1.28 13.43 9.63
C ARG A 18 -0.62 12.06 9.49
N VAL A 19 0.17 11.71 10.50
CA VAL A 19 0.73 10.35 10.61
C VAL A 19 -0.45 9.38 10.77
N PRO A 20 -0.53 8.31 9.97
CA PRO A 20 -1.55 7.28 10.13
C PRO A 20 -1.52 6.70 11.54
N ALA A 21 -2.70 6.45 12.11
CA ALA A 21 -2.77 5.79 13.40
C ALA A 21 -2.18 4.38 13.31
N GLN A 22 -1.56 3.92 14.38
CA GLN A 22 -0.97 2.58 14.44
C GLN A 22 -2.01 1.48 14.17
N THR A 23 -3.25 1.68 14.60
CA THR A 23 -4.39 0.79 14.30
C THR A 23 -4.67 0.72 12.80
N THR A 24 -4.65 1.86 12.10
CA THR A 24 -4.81 1.92 10.64
C THR A 24 -3.69 1.18 9.92
N VAL A 25 -2.44 1.35 10.37
CA VAL A 25 -1.30 0.61 9.82
C VAL A 25 -1.45 -0.89 10.06
N SER A 26 -1.87 -1.30 11.27
CA SER A 26 -2.12 -2.71 11.59
C SER A 26 -3.23 -3.31 10.73
N ASP A 27 -4.32 -2.58 10.51
CA ASP A 27 -5.44 -3.05 9.68
C ASP A 27 -5.06 -3.22 8.21
N ILE A 28 -4.25 -2.30 7.66
CA ILE A 28 -3.71 -2.41 6.30
C ILE A 28 -2.81 -3.65 6.21
N LEU A 29 -1.91 -3.86 7.17
CA LEU A 29 -1.02 -5.02 7.17
C LEU A 29 -1.78 -6.34 7.28
N LYS A 30 -2.82 -6.41 8.14
CA LYS A 30 -3.68 -7.60 8.26
C LYS A 30 -4.44 -7.90 6.97
N ARG A 31 -4.81 -6.87 6.23
CA ARG A 31 -5.58 -6.97 4.97
C ARG A 31 -4.69 -7.04 3.74
N ALA A 32 -3.37 -6.87 3.87
CA ALA A 32 -2.43 -6.81 2.76
C ALA A 32 -2.56 -8.04 1.83
N ARG A 33 -2.65 -9.25 2.39
CA ARG A 33 -2.83 -10.49 1.60
C ARG A 33 -4.12 -10.50 0.76
N VAL A 34 -5.18 -9.88 1.28
CA VAL A 34 -6.48 -9.77 0.60
C VAL A 34 -6.44 -8.66 -0.46
N ILE A 35 -5.78 -7.54 -0.16
CA ILE A 35 -5.58 -6.42 -1.10
C ILE A 35 -4.68 -6.85 -2.27
N MET A 36 -3.73 -7.75 -2.03
CA MET A 36 -2.78 -8.27 -3.01
C MET A 36 -3.27 -9.53 -3.75
N SER A 37 -4.47 -10.02 -3.46
CA SER A 37 -5.03 -11.17 -4.16
C SER A 37 -5.57 -10.76 -5.53
N ASP A 38 -5.39 -11.62 -6.54
CA ASP A 38 -5.94 -11.40 -7.89
C ASP A 38 -7.46 -11.21 -7.88
N ASP A 39 -8.16 -11.78 -6.90
CA ASP A 39 -9.61 -11.62 -6.68
C ASP A 39 -10.00 -10.16 -6.32
N TYR A 40 -9.03 -9.36 -5.89
CA TYR A 40 -9.20 -7.94 -5.58
C TYR A 40 -8.97 -7.04 -6.83
N GLY A 41 -8.53 -7.62 -7.95
CA GLY A 41 -8.10 -6.94 -9.17
C GLY A 41 -9.22 -6.56 -10.17
N ASP A 42 -9.30 -5.25 -10.41
CA ASP A 42 -9.78 -4.47 -11.58
C ASP A 42 -11.16 -4.68 -12.23
N GLY A 43 -11.89 -5.78 -12.00
CA GLY A 43 -13.15 -6.04 -12.73
C GLY A 43 -14.44 -5.81 -11.94
N ARG A 44 -14.39 -5.92 -10.60
CA ARG A 44 -15.60 -5.91 -9.76
C ARG A 44 -15.41 -4.96 -8.61
N ARG A 45 -16.00 -3.77 -8.76
CA ARG A 45 -16.27 -2.77 -7.72
C ARG A 45 -15.29 -2.85 -6.55
N ARG A 46 -14.22 -2.08 -6.65
CA ARG A 46 -13.53 -1.57 -5.46
C ARG A 46 -14.63 -1.09 -4.51
N LYS A 47 -14.89 -1.78 -3.40
CA LYS A 47 -15.45 -1.08 -2.24
C LYS A 47 -14.35 -0.07 -1.94
N PRO A 48 -14.58 1.24 -2.09
CA PRO A 48 -13.55 2.21 -1.81
C PRO A 48 -13.07 1.89 -0.39
N LEU A 49 -11.83 1.41 -0.27
CA LEU A 49 -11.15 1.58 1.00
C LEU A 49 -11.22 3.09 1.20
N ARG A 50 -11.61 3.53 2.39
CA ARG A 50 -11.84 4.95 2.74
C ARG A 50 -10.53 5.76 2.71
N VAL A 51 -9.69 5.53 1.72
CA VAL A 51 -8.48 6.26 1.41
C VAL A 51 -8.89 7.28 0.36
N THR A 52 -8.90 8.53 0.76
CA THR A 52 -9.63 9.63 0.12
C THR A 52 -9.03 10.12 -1.20
N SER A 53 -8.04 9.45 -1.78
CA SER A 53 -7.33 9.96 -2.95
C SER A 53 -6.93 8.85 -3.91
N LEU A 54 -7.46 8.92 -5.13
CA LEU A 54 -7.10 8.06 -6.25
C LEU A 54 -5.59 8.10 -6.56
N ALA A 55 -4.95 9.24 -6.35
CA ALA A 55 -3.51 9.41 -6.56
C ALA A 55 -2.67 8.53 -5.62
N LEU A 56 -3.16 8.31 -4.40
CA LEU A 56 -2.49 7.46 -3.41
C LEU A 56 -2.53 5.98 -3.85
N GLU A 57 -3.66 5.53 -4.40
CA GLU A 57 -3.78 4.17 -4.91
C GLU A 57 -2.86 3.92 -6.12
N SER A 58 -2.76 4.88 -7.05
CA SER A 58 -1.89 4.77 -8.22
C SER A 58 -0.39 4.72 -7.86
N GLU A 59 0.04 5.54 -6.91
CA GLU A 59 1.44 5.57 -6.44
C GLU A 59 1.81 4.27 -5.69
N LEU A 60 0.91 3.75 -4.84
CA LEU A 60 1.09 2.45 -4.18
C LEU A 60 1.25 1.32 -5.20
N TRP A 61 0.43 1.32 -6.25
CA TRP A 61 0.49 0.30 -7.30
C TRP A 61 1.82 0.33 -8.06
N ALA A 62 2.27 1.52 -8.47
CA ALA A 62 3.54 1.70 -9.16
C ALA A 62 4.74 1.28 -8.28
N TRP A 63 4.69 1.58 -6.99
CA TRP A 63 5.73 1.20 -6.04
C TRP A 63 5.80 -0.32 -5.83
N ILE A 64 4.65 -1.00 -5.73
CA ILE A 64 4.58 -2.45 -5.59
C ILE A 64 5.11 -3.16 -6.85
N GLN A 65 4.78 -2.67 -8.05
CA GLN A 65 5.32 -3.22 -9.30
C GLN A 65 6.85 -3.13 -9.35
N LYS A 66 7.43 -2.00 -8.91
CA LYS A 66 8.89 -1.84 -8.82
C LYS A 66 9.52 -2.85 -7.85
N LEU A 67 8.90 -3.08 -6.68
CA LEU A 67 9.41 -4.04 -5.69
C LEU A 67 9.32 -5.49 -6.15
N VAL A 68 8.26 -5.86 -6.89
CA VAL A 68 8.10 -7.21 -7.46
C VAL A 68 9.10 -7.46 -8.59
N VAL A 69 9.32 -6.47 -9.46
CA VAL A 69 10.34 -6.53 -10.53
C VAL A 69 11.75 -6.63 -9.95
N SER A 70 12.09 -5.86 -8.91
CA SER A 70 13.40 -5.97 -8.25
C SER A 70 13.62 -7.29 -7.50
N ARG A 71 12.57 -8.08 -7.24
CA ARG A 71 12.69 -9.41 -6.62
C ARG A 71 12.83 -10.55 -7.64
N HIS A 72 12.72 -10.25 -8.94
CA HIS A 72 12.82 -11.18 -10.07
C HIS A 72 13.96 -10.81 -11.03
N MET A 73 15.05 -10.22 -10.53
CA MET A 73 16.29 -10.16 -11.29
C MET A 73 17.16 -11.37 -10.90
N PRO A 74 17.32 -12.39 -11.76
CA PRO A 74 18.45 -13.30 -11.60
C PRO A 74 19.70 -12.47 -11.86
N LEU A 75 20.63 -12.51 -10.91
CA LEU A 75 22.00 -12.07 -11.15
C LEU A 75 22.52 -12.81 -12.39
N SER A 76 22.82 -12.07 -13.44
CA SER A 76 23.63 -12.50 -14.58
C SER A 76 24.73 -11.48 -14.78
#